data_AF-A0A9Q0NIK7-F1
#
_entry.id   AF-A0A9Q0NIK7-F1
#
_cell.length_a   1.000
_cell.length_b   1.000
_cell.length_c   1.000
_cell.angle_alpha   90.00
_cell.angle_beta   90.00
_cell.angle_gamma   90.00
#
_symmetry.space_group_name_H-M   'P 1'
#
loop_
_entity.id
_entity.type
_entity.pdbx_description
1 polymer ?
#
loop_
_entity_poly.entity_id
_entity_poly.type
_entity_poly.pdbx_seq_one_letter_code
_entity_poly.pdbx_strand_id
1 'polypeptide(L)'
;MIGRALTSFFWGWLADRYGRKPIILIGTSSVVLFNALFGLSTSLWMALSMRFLLGCFNSLLGTIRAYASEVCREEYRSVALSVVSTSRGIGMIIGPAIGGFLAQPAEKFPNLFAESSIFGRFPYFLPCLVISVYAVGVLAACWWLPETLHMHDKKVSERCDSFDVLEASSEESDEKEYVTEVKERKISKNANLLRNWPLMSVIIVYCVFSLQEIAYAEMFSLWAVSDKKYGGLSFSSQDVGEVLAISGFGLLLFQLLLYPPIEKLLGPITVTRISAAVSIPLLASYPYIAMLSGITLHLVINCASILRNTLSVTLVTGLFILQNNAVPQSQRAAANGISMTAMSVFKAFGPVGGGTL
;
A
#
# COMPACT_ATOMS: atom_id res chain seq x y z
N MET A 1 -11.24 -5.80 -1.89
CA MET A 1 -11.37 -4.60 -1.03
C MET A 1 -12.25 -4.86 0.19
N ILE A 2 -13.43 -5.47 0.03
CA ILE A 2 -14.38 -5.72 1.13
C ILE A 2 -13.76 -6.52 2.30
N GLY A 3 -13.08 -7.64 2.04
CA GLY A 3 -12.43 -8.42 3.12
C GLY A 3 -11.42 -7.61 3.95
N ARG A 4 -10.63 -6.74 3.29
CA ARG A 4 -9.72 -5.81 3.96
C ARG A 4 -10.47 -4.77 4.79
N ALA A 5 -11.58 -4.23 4.28
CA ALA A 5 -12.37 -3.25 5.00
C ALA A 5 -12.82 -3.80 6.37
N LEU A 6 -13.27 -5.05 6.42
CA LEU A 6 -13.76 -5.67 7.65
C LEU A 6 -12.67 -5.98 8.69
N THR A 7 -11.44 -6.24 8.25
CA THR A 7 -10.41 -6.87 9.08
C THR A 7 -9.17 -6.01 9.33
N SER A 8 -8.93 -4.94 8.55
CA SER A 8 -7.67 -4.17 8.64
C SER A 8 -7.48 -3.53 10.03
N PHE A 9 -8.55 -3.00 10.64
CA PHE A 9 -8.50 -2.51 12.02
C PHE A 9 -8.09 -3.61 13.01
N PHE A 10 -8.73 -4.78 12.94
CA PHE A 10 -8.45 -5.91 13.83
C PHE A 10 -6.97 -6.32 13.74
N TRP A 11 -6.45 -6.49 12.53
CA TRP A 11 -5.04 -6.84 12.33
C TRP A 11 -4.06 -5.74 12.76
N GLY A 12 -4.43 -4.47 12.58
CA GLY A 12 -3.64 -3.34 13.06
C GLY A 12 -3.53 -3.33 14.58
N TRP A 13 -4.66 -3.49 15.27
CA TRP A 13 -4.70 -3.64 16.73
C TRP A 13 -3.92 -4.88 17.21
N LEU A 14 -4.07 -6.01 16.51
CA LEU A 14 -3.35 -7.24 16.85
C LEU A 14 -1.83 -7.07 16.68
N ALA A 15 -1.38 -6.34 15.66
CA ALA A 15 0.03 -6.04 15.42
C ALA A 15 0.64 -5.15 16.51
N ASP A 16 -0.13 -4.21 17.05
CA ASP A 16 0.32 -3.40 18.18
C ASP A 16 0.38 -4.19 19.50
N ARG A 17 -0.34 -5.31 19.62
CA ARG A 17 -0.33 -6.16 20.83
C ARG A 17 0.68 -7.30 20.79
N TYR A 18 0.78 -8.00 19.66
CA TYR A 18 1.59 -9.21 19.50
C TYR A 18 2.88 -8.99 18.70
N GLY A 19 3.07 -7.79 18.16
CA GLY A 19 4.23 -7.43 17.35
C GLY A 19 3.94 -7.44 15.86
N ARG A 20 4.86 -6.86 15.09
CA ARG A 20 4.66 -6.52 13.69
C ARG A 20 5.06 -7.70 12.82
N LYS A 21 6.10 -8.44 13.21
CA LYS A 21 6.61 -9.60 12.47
C LYS A 21 5.59 -10.74 12.36
N PRO A 22 4.90 -11.19 13.43
CA PRO A 22 3.91 -12.27 13.32
C PRO A 22 2.78 -11.93 12.34
N ILE A 23 2.30 -10.68 12.36
CA ILE A 23 1.21 -10.26 11.48
C ILE A 23 1.66 -10.16 10.03
N ILE A 24 2.89 -9.70 9.77
CA ILE A 24 3.50 -9.73 8.44
C ILE A 24 3.62 -11.18 7.93
N LEU A 25 4.07 -12.12 8.76
CA LEU A 25 4.20 -13.53 8.40
C LEU A 25 2.84 -14.18 8.08
N ILE A 26 1.81 -13.92 8.90
CA ILE A 26 0.45 -14.41 8.65
C ILE A 26 -0.10 -13.84 7.34
N GLY A 27 0.08 -12.53 7.12
CA GLY A 27 -0.34 -11.86 5.89
C GLY A 27 0.32 -12.45 4.64
N THR A 28 1.65 -12.62 4.65
CA THR A 28 2.39 -13.21 3.53
C THR A 28 2.04 -14.68 3.31
N SER A 29 1.84 -15.45 4.39
CA SER A 29 1.40 -16.85 4.29
C SER A 29 0.01 -16.97 3.64
N SER A 30 -0.90 -16.05 3.95
CA SER A 30 -2.21 -15.99 3.32
C SER A 30 -2.13 -15.71 1.81
N VAL A 31 -1.16 -14.89 1.38
CA VAL A 31 -0.89 -14.64 -0.05
C VAL A 31 -0.47 -15.93 -0.73
N VAL A 32 0.47 -16.68 -0.16
CA VAL A 32 0.92 -17.97 -0.74
C VAL A 32 -0.26 -18.92 -0.96
N LEU A 33 -1.06 -19.13 0.09
CA LEU A 33 -2.16 -20.10 0.08
C LEU A 33 -3.31 -19.68 -0.83
N PHE A 34 -3.91 -18.52 -0.58
CA PHE A 34 -5.13 -18.11 -1.29
C PHE A 34 -4.88 -17.71 -2.74
N ASN A 35 -3.67 -17.23 -3.07
CA ASN A 35 -3.31 -16.95 -4.46
C ASN A 35 -3.13 -18.25 -5.27
N ALA A 36 -2.52 -19.30 -4.69
CA ALA A 36 -2.41 -20.59 -5.35
C ALA A 36 -3.79 -21.25 -5.55
N LEU A 37 -4.64 -21.22 -4.52
CA LEU A 37 -6.00 -21.73 -4.60
C LEU A 37 -6.88 -20.95 -5.59
N PHE A 38 -6.67 -19.63 -5.72
CA PHE A 38 -7.33 -18.83 -6.74
C PHE A 38 -6.96 -19.30 -8.15
N GLY A 39 -5.70 -19.64 -8.42
CA GLY A 39 -5.29 -20.17 -9.72
C GLY A 39 -5.94 -21.51 -10.09
N LEU A 40 -6.35 -22.30 -9.09
CA LEU A 40 -7.05 -23.59 -9.23
C LEU A 40 -8.58 -23.45 -9.19
N SER A 41 -9.12 -22.23 -9.23
CA SER A 41 -10.56 -22.02 -9.11
C SER A 41 -11.30 -22.55 -10.35
N THR A 42 -12.30 -23.41 -10.15
CA THR A 42 -13.17 -23.93 -11.22
C THR A 42 -14.48 -23.17 -11.35
N SER A 43 -14.87 -22.40 -10.33
CA SER A 43 -16.11 -21.64 -10.30
C SER A 43 -15.87 -20.19 -9.90
N LEU A 44 -16.72 -19.30 -10.39
CA LEU A 44 -16.69 -17.88 -10.04
C LEU A 44 -16.86 -17.68 -8.53
N TRP A 45 -17.74 -18.45 -7.88
CA TRP A 45 -17.91 -18.41 -6.43
C TRP A 45 -16.65 -18.80 -5.67
N MET A 46 -15.94 -19.85 -6.11
CA MET A 46 -14.65 -20.22 -5.51
C MET A 46 -13.62 -19.10 -5.68
N ALA A 47 -13.52 -18.52 -6.88
CA ALA A 47 -12.60 -17.42 -7.16
C ALA A 47 -12.88 -16.19 -6.27
N LEU A 48 -14.16 -15.81 -6.13
CA LEU A 48 -14.59 -14.72 -5.26
C LEU A 48 -14.29 -15.01 -3.79
N SER A 49 -14.59 -16.22 -3.30
CA SER A 49 -14.29 -16.62 -1.93
C SER A 49 -12.79 -16.56 -1.63
N MET A 50 -11.93 -17.06 -2.51
CA MET A 50 -10.47 -17.00 -2.32
C MET A 50 -9.95 -15.56 -2.30
N ARG A 51 -10.48 -14.68 -3.17
CA ARG A 51 -10.11 -13.25 -3.17
C ARG A 51 -10.64 -12.50 -1.95
N PHE A 52 -11.82 -12.86 -1.46
CA PHE A 52 -12.37 -12.31 -0.23
C PHE A 52 -11.53 -12.70 0.97
N LEU A 53 -11.21 -14.00 1.12
CA LEU A 53 -10.36 -14.51 2.20
C LEU A 53 -8.96 -13.92 2.14
N LEU A 54 -8.34 -13.86 0.96
CA LEU A 54 -7.07 -13.15 0.78
C LEU A 54 -7.17 -11.70 1.28
N GLY A 55 -8.27 -11.01 0.99
CA GLY A 55 -8.53 -9.68 1.53
C GLY A 55 -8.62 -9.66 3.06
N CYS A 56 -9.32 -10.61 3.67
CA CYS A 56 -9.48 -10.70 5.13
C CYS A 56 -8.16 -10.91 5.88
N PHE A 57 -7.19 -11.60 5.28
CA PHE A 57 -5.90 -11.89 5.92
C PHE A 57 -4.78 -10.95 5.46
N ASN A 58 -4.99 -10.13 4.43
CA ASN A 58 -3.97 -9.26 3.86
C ASN A 58 -3.97 -7.83 4.45
N SER A 59 -3.51 -7.71 5.71
CA SER A 59 -3.24 -6.43 6.39
C SER A 59 -1.78 -5.95 6.26
N LEU A 60 -1.05 -6.49 5.27
CA LEU A 60 0.39 -6.27 5.12
C LEU A 60 0.77 -4.79 4.91
N LEU A 61 -0.01 -4.05 4.11
CA LEU A 61 0.37 -2.69 3.73
C LEU A 61 0.39 -1.70 4.91
N GLY A 62 -0.56 -1.80 5.84
CA GLY A 62 -0.61 -0.91 7.01
C GLY A 62 0.48 -1.24 8.03
N THR A 63 0.67 -2.54 8.28
CA THR A 63 1.66 -3.05 9.24
C THR A 63 3.09 -2.84 8.75
N ILE A 64 3.39 -3.05 7.46
CA ILE A 64 4.74 -2.85 6.92
C ILE A 64 5.13 -1.38 6.86
N ARG A 65 4.17 -0.47 6.66
CA ARG A 65 4.40 0.98 6.71
C ARG A 65 4.63 1.46 8.14
N ALA A 66 3.89 0.94 9.11
CA ALA A 66 4.18 1.18 10.53
C ALA A 66 5.59 0.66 10.87
N TYR A 67 5.89 -0.59 10.50
CA TYR A 67 7.19 -1.22 10.72
C TYR A 67 8.34 -0.39 10.13
N ALA A 68 8.26 0.00 8.86
CA ALA A 68 9.29 0.80 8.18
C ALA A 68 9.52 2.16 8.89
N SER A 69 8.45 2.78 9.40
CA SER A 69 8.55 4.06 10.13
C SER A 69 9.16 3.94 11.53
N GLU A 70 9.21 2.73 12.07
CA GLU A 70 9.71 2.41 13.42
C GLU A 70 11.14 1.91 13.42
N VAL A 71 11.55 1.15 12.41
CA VAL A 71 12.93 0.67 12.28
C VAL A 71 13.90 1.82 12.00
N CYS A 72 13.45 2.82 11.25
CA CYS A 72 14.26 3.97 10.88
C CYS A 72 14.13 5.12 11.88
N ARG A 73 15.23 5.88 12.05
CA ARG A 73 15.21 7.15 12.78
C ARG A 73 14.26 8.14 12.10
N GLU A 74 13.77 9.13 12.86
CA GLU A 74 12.77 10.09 12.37
C GLU A 74 13.21 10.79 11.07
N GLU A 75 14.49 11.17 11.00
CA GLU A 75 15.12 11.80 9.83
C GLU A 75 15.07 10.95 8.55
N TYR A 76 14.99 9.63 8.68
CA TYR A 76 15.00 8.68 7.56
C TYR A 76 13.63 8.01 7.34
N ARG A 77 12.57 8.46 8.04
CA ARG A 77 11.22 7.89 7.87
C ARG A 77 10.69 8.05 6.45
N SER A 78 10.95 9.20 5.82
CA SER A 78 10.53 9.44 4.43
C SER A 78 11.26 8.52 3.46
N VAL A 79 12.56 8.25 3.67
CA VAL A 79 13.32 7.25 2.91
C VAL A 79 12.72 5.86 3.11
N ALA A 80 12.47 5.44 4.35
CA ALA A 80 11.91 4.12 4.64
C ALA A 80 10.55 3.89 3.97
N LEU A 81 9.65 4.86 4.08
CA LEU A 81 8.32 4.79 3.45
C LEU A 81 8.41 4.92 1.93
N SER A 82 9.39 5.65 1.41
CA SER A 82 9.65 5.72 -0.03
C SER A 82 10.05 4.36 -0.59
N VAL A 83 10.92 3.61 0.09
CA VAL A 83 11.31 2.24 -0.30
C VAL A 83 10.08 1.31 -0.30
N VAL A 84 9.22 1.41 0.70
CA VAL A 84 7.95 0.65 0.72
C VAL A 84 7.07 1.02 -0.47
N SER A 85 6.97 2.31 -0.80
CA SER A 85 6.19 2.78 -1.94
C SER A 85 6.80 2.41 -3.31
N THR A 86 8.13 2.31 -3.41
CA THR A 86 8.83 1.85 -4.62
C THR A 86 8.46 0.41 -5.00
N SER A 87 8.14 -0.44 -4.02
CA SER A 87 7.67 -1.81 -4.29
C SER A 87 6.40 -1.85 -5.16
N ARG A 88 5.55 -0.80 -5.09
CA ARG A 88 4.41 -0.63 -5.99
C ARG A 88 4.86 -0.41 -7.44
N GLY A 89 5.89 0.41 -7.65
CA GLY A 89 6.47 0.65 -8.98
C GLY A 89 7.01 -0.64 -9.60
N ILE A 90 7.74 -1.43 -8.81
CA ILE A 90 8.21 -2.76 -9.22
C ILE A 90 7.03 -3.67 -9.60
N GLY A 91 5.96 -3.67 -8.80
CA GLY A 91 4.74 -4.42 -9.10
C GLY A 91 4.05 -3.98 -10.39
N MET A 92 4.08 -2.70 -10.74
CA MET A 92 3.52 -2.20 -12.01
C MET A 92 4.36 -2.59 -13.24
N ILE A 93 5.67 -2.78 -13.06
CA ILE A 93 6.57 -3.26 -14.13
C ILE A 93 6.39 -4.77 -14.33
N ILE A 94 6.50 -5.54 -13.25
CA ILE A 94 6.58 -7.01 -13.30
C ILE A 94 5.18 -7.64 -13.40
N GLY A 95 4.17 -7.02 -12.80
CA GLY A 95 2.81 -7.56 -12.68
C GLY A 95 2.15 -7.86 -14.04
N PRO A 96 2.02 -6.87 -14.94
CA PRO A 96 1.47 -7.08 -16.28
C PRO A 96 2.27 -8.11 -17.09
N ALA A 97 3.60 -8.13 -16.94
CA ALA A 97 4.45 -9.11 -17.61
C ALA A 97 4.13 -10.54 -17.16
N ILE A 98 4.12 -10.81 -15.85
CA ILE A 98 3.77 -12.15 -15.32
C ILE A 98 2.32 -12.52 -15.68
N GLY A 99 1.37 -11.62 -15.45
CA GLY A 99 -0.05 -11.88 -15.67
C GLY A 99 -0.43 -12.05 -17.14
N GLY A 100 0.24 -11.33 -18.04
CA GLY A 100 -0.01 -11.37 -19.48
C GLY A 100 0.76 -12.47 -20.20
N PHE A 101 2.08 -12.58 -20.00
CA PHE A 101 2.90 -13.56 -20.71
C PHE A 101 2.64 -15.00 -20.26
N LEU A 102 2.40 -15.23 -18.97
CA LEU A 102 2.20 -16.59 -18.44
C LEU A 102 0.73 -17.04 -18.43
N ALA A 103 -0.22 -16.17 -18.79
CA ALA A 103 -1.60 -16.57 -18.99
C ALA A 103 -1.74 -17.49 -20.21
N GLN A 104 -2.62 -18.49 -20.12
CA GLN A 104 -2.88 -19.49 -21.17
C GLN A 104 -1.59 -20.18 -21.66
N PRO A 105 -0.83 -20.82 -20.76
CA PRO A 105 0.46 -21.41 -21.12
C PRO A 105 0.35 -22.55 -22.15
N ALA A 106 -0.76 -23.31 -22.15
CA ALA A 106 -0.99 -24.37 -23.13
C ALA A 106 -1.17 -23.83 -24.56
N GLU A 107 -1.79 -22.65 -24.71
CA GLU A 107 -1.97 -22.00 -26.01
C GLU A 107 -0.68 -21.29 -26.48
N LYS A 108 0.02 -20.60 -25.57
CA LYS A 108 1.22 -19.81 -25.91
C LYS A 108 2.50 -20.65 -26.04
N PHE A 109 2.61 -21.74 -25.29
CA PHE A 109 3.81 -22.59 -25.25
C PHE A 109 3.44 -24.09 -25.41
N PRO A 110 2.86 -24.49 -26.55
CA PRO A 110 2.35 -25.85 -26.76
C PRO A 110 3.44 -26.94 -26.70
N ASN A 111 4.71 -26.56 -26.97
CA ASN A 111 5.86 -27.47 -26.86
C ASN A 111 6.24 -27.80 -25.41
N LEU A 112 5.86 -26.94 -24.45
CA LEU A 112 6.21 -27.06 -23.03
C LEU A 112 5.02 -27.51 -22.17
N PHE A 113 3.79 -27.14 -22.54
CA PHE A 113 2.59 -27.46 -21.80
C PHE A 113 1.55 -28.12 -22.71
N ALA A 114 1.27 -29.40 -22.45
CA ALA A 114 0.19 -30.11 -23.14
C ALA A 114 -1.19 -29.59 -22.69
N GLU A 115 -2.15 -29.56 -23.61
CA GLU A 115 -3.54 -29.17 -23.30
C GLU A 115 -4.21 -30.08 -22.27
N SER A 116 -3.82 -31.37 -22.23
CA SER A 116 -4.30 -32.35 -21.25
C SER A 116 -3.74 -32.13 -19.84
N SER A 117 -2.76 -31.24 -19.67
CA SER A 117 -2.14 -30.95 -18.37
C SER A 117 -3.03 -30.06 -17.49
N ILE A 118 -2.65 -29.95 -16.21
CA ILE A 118 -3.30 -29.03 -15.24
C ILE A 118 -3.29 -27.58 -15.76
N PHE A 119 -2.28 -27.20 -16.55
CA PHE A 119 -2.14 -25.85 -17.09
C PHE A 119 -3.04 -25.57 -18.31
N GLY A 120 -3.49 -26.62 -19.02
CA GLY A 120 -4.57 -26.49 -20.00
C GLY A 120 -5.94 -26.39 -19.33
N ARG A 121 -6.16 -27.15 -18.25
CA ARG A 121 -7.41 -27.07 -17.45
C ARG A 121 -7.55 -25.76 -16.68
N PHE A 122 -6.44 -25.18 -16.21
CA PHE A 122 -6.42 -23.94 -15.43
C PHE A 122 -5.50 -22.88 -16.08
N PRO A 123 -6.02 -22.06 -17.00
CA PRO A 123 -5.23 -21.12 -17.80
C PRO A 123 -4.46 -20.06 -17.00
N TYR A 124 -4.94 -19.74 -15.80
CA TYR A 124 -4.35 -18.73 -14.90
C TYR A 124 -3.58 -19.33 -13.73
N PHE A 125 -3.45 -20.66 -13.66
CA PHE A 125 -2.74 -21.30 -12.55
C PHE A 125 -1.24 -21.00 -12.58
N LEU A 126 -0.61 -21.01 -13.76
CA LEU A 126 0.82 -20.73 -13.89
C LEU A 126 1.25 -19.34 -13.35
N PRO A 127 0.62 -18.21 -13.74
CA PRO A 127 0.98 -16.91 -13.18
C PRO A 127 0.73 -16.84 -11.67
N CYS A 128 -0.34 -17.47 -11.19
CA CYS A 128 -0.63 -17.54 -9.75
C CYS A 128 0.44 -18.35 -9.00
N LEU A 129 0.90 -19.46 -9.57
CA LEU A 129 1.94 -20.30 -9.00
C LEU A 129 3.27 -19.55 -8.89
N VAL A 130 3.67 -18.83 -9.94
CA VAL A 130 4.91 -18.01 -9.93
C VAL A 130 4.86 -16.95 -8.84
N ILE A 131 3.74 -16.24 -8.69
CA ILE A 131 3.55 -15.25 -7.62
C ILE A 131 3.58 -15.91 -6.24
N SER A 132 2.97 -17.09 -6.08
CA SER A 132 3.01 -17.83 -4.81
C SER A 132 4.41 -18.32 -4.46
N VAL A 133 5.20 -18.79 -5.43
CA VAL A 133 6.61 -19.17 -5.22
C VAL A 133 7.46 -17.96 -4.81
N TYR A 134 7.27 -16.82 -5.49
CA TYR A 134 7.90 -15.57 -5.07
C TYR A 134 7.50 -15.18 -3.65
N ALA A 135 6.22 -15.28 -3.30
CA ALA A 135 5.73 -15.00 -1.95
C ALA A 135 6.29 -15.97 -0.88
N VAL A 136 6.58 -17.23 -1.23
CA VAL A 136 7.31 -18.16 -0.33
C VAL A 136 8.73 -17.68 -0.07
N GLY A 137 9.44 -17.20 -1.10
CA GLY A 137 10.76 -16.59 -0.93
C GLY A 137 10.71 -15.35 -0.02
N VAL A 138 9.71 -14.49 -0.20
CA VAL A 138 9.48 -13.33 0.68
C VAL A 138 9.16 -13.79 2.11
N LEU A 139 8.32 -14.82 2.28
CA LEU A 139 7.99 -15.37 3.59
C LEU A 139 9.23 -15.89 4.33
N ALA A 140 10.12 -16.60 3.61
CA ALA A 140 11.40 -17.05 4.15
C ALA A 140 12.29 -15.86 4.54
N ALA A 141 12.36 -14.81 3.72
CA ALA A 141 13.10 -13.58 4.05
C ALA A 141 12.51 -12.86 5.28
N CYS A 142 11.18 -12.86 5.44
CA CYS A 142 10.51 -12.28 6.61
C CYS A 142 10.85 -12.99 7.93
N TRP A 143 11.39 -14.22 7.91
CA TRP A 143 11.90 -14.85 9.14
C TRP A 143 13.12 -14.14 9.72
N TRP A 144 13.92 -13.47 8.89
CA TRP A 144 15.04 -12.64 9.36
C TRP A 144 14.62 -11.24 9.82
N LEU A 145 13.36 -10.87 9.65
CA LEU A 145 12.86 -9.56 10.06
C LEU A 145 12.98 -9.41 11.60
N PRO A 146 13.65 -8.35 12.12
CA PRO A 146 13.65 -8.08 13.55
C PRO A 146 12.29 -7.54 14.00
N GLU A 147 11.86 -7.85 15.22
CA GLU A 147 10.61 -7.36 15.80
C GLU A 147 10.80 -5.92 16.37
N THR A 148 9.84 -5.02 16.13
CA THR A 148 9.91 -3.62 16.59
C THR A 148 9.21 -3.39 17.93
N LEU A 149 8.30 -4.27 18.35
CA LEU A 149 7.47 -4.07 19.55
C LEU A 149 8.29 -3.84 20.83
N HIS A 150 9.41 -4.53 21.01
CA HIS A 150 10.19 -4.49 22.25
C HIS A 150 11.25 -3.37 22.32
N MET A 151 11.43 -2.55 21.28
CA MET A 151 12.52 -1.56 21.26
C MET A 151 12.31 -0.39 22.22
N HIS A 152 11.07 -0.04 22.55
CA HIS A 152 10.76 1.14 23.36
C HIS A 152 10.49 0.83 24.84
N ASP A 153 9.85 -0.31 25.17
CA ASP A 153 9.69 -0.72 26.58
C ASP A 153 11.05 -0.99 27.23
N LYS A 154 12.04 -1.51 26.48
CA LYS A 154 13.42 -1.66 26.96
C LYS A 154 14.14 -0.32 27.17
N LYS A 155 14.07 0.60 26.21
CA LYS A 155 14.71 1.93 26.34
C LYS A 155 14.07 2.80 27.41
N VAL A 156 12.76 2.66 27.65
CA VAL A 156 12.07 3.35 28.75
C VAL A 156 12.38 2.68 30.07
N SER A 157 12.42 1.34 30.14
CA SER A 157 12.88 0.63 31.34
C SER A 157 14.32 1.01 31.68
N GLU A 158 15.25 1.00 30.72
CA GLU A 158 16.65 1.38 30.94
C GLU A 158 16.79 2.87 31.32
N ARG A 159 15.94 3.75 30.77
CA ARG A 159 15.96 5.18 31.12
C ARG A 159 15.28 5.45 32.46
N CYS A 160 14.26 4.69 32.84
CA CYS A 160 13.69 4.67 34.18
C CYS A 160 14.69 4.11 35.19
N ASP A 161 15.32 2.96 34.94
CA ASP A 161 16.34 2.38 35.82
C ASP A 161 17.54 3.33 36.00
N SER A 162 17.98 4.03 34.95
CA SER A 162 19.03 5.06 35.07
C SER A 162 18.58 6.31 35.81
N PHE A 163 17.31 6.70 35.73
CA PHE A 163 16.77 7.87 36.41
C PHE A 163 16.42 7.56 37.87
N ASP A 164 15.89 6.37 38.17
CA ASP A 164 15.60 5.85 39.50
C ASP A 164 16.89 5.75 40.34
N VAL A 165 18.04 5.42 39.73
CA VAL A 165 19.36 5.43 40.38
C VAL A 165 19.85 6.86 40.69
N LEU A 166 19.42 7.86 39.91
CA LEU A 166 19.77 9.27 40.11
C LEU A 166 18.78 9.99 41.06
N GLU A 167 17.50 9.64 41.05
CA GLU A 167 16.45 10.19 41.93
C GLU A 167 16.48 9.58 43.34
N ALA A 168 16.96 8.34 43.52
CA ALA A 168 17.19 7.78 44.86
C ALA A 168 18.22 8.59 45.68
N SER A 169 18.96 9.51 45.05
CA SER A 169 19.85 10.47 45.71
C SER A 169 19.25 11.85 45.99
N SER A 170 18.00 12.15 45.61
CA SER A 170 17.41 13.48 45.79
C SER A 170 15.88 13.45 46.03
N GLU A 171 15.52 13.42 47.31
CA GLU A 171 14.31 13.96 48.00
C GLU A 171 12.86 13.71 47.49
N GLU A 172 11.98 13.44 48.48
CA GLU A 172 10.58 12.97 48.46
C GLU A 172 9.51 13.90 47.82
N SER A 173 9.86 14.91 47.03
CA SER A 173 8.90 15.87 46.45
C SER A 173 8.39 15.53 45.04
N ASP A 174 9.09 14.68 44.28
CA ASP A 174 8.84 14.43 42.84
C ASP A 174 7.91 13.23 42.54
N GLU A 175 7.50 12.47 43.57
CA GLU A 175 6.61 11.31 43.41
C GLU A 175 5.26 11.64 42.74
N LYS A 176 4.72 12.85 42.97
CA LYS A 176 3.43 13.27 42.38
C LYS A 176 3.54 13.64 40.91
N GLU A 177 4.66 14.24 40.49
CA GLU A 177 4.89 14.61 39.09
C GLU A 177 5.22 13.34 38.27
N TYR A 178 6.01 12.43 38.83
CA TYR A 178 6.33 11.12 38.25
C TYR A 178 5.09 10.21 38.09
N VAL A 179 4.26 10.10 39.13
CA VAL A 179 3.00 9.34 39.07
C VAL A 179 2.05 9.95 38.03
N THR A 180 2.08 11.28 37.86
CA THR A 180 1.26 11.96 36.84
C THR A 180 1.77 11.69 35.43
N GLU A 181 3.08 11.74 35.17
CA GLU A 181 3.68 11.37 33.86
C GLU A 181 3.41 9.90 33.49
N VAL A 182 3.57 8.96 34.43
CA VAL A 182 3.31 7.53 34.18
C VAL A 182 1.82 7.29 33.92
N LYS A 183 0.94 8.03 34.61
CA LYS A 183 -0.51 7.96 34.43
C LYS A 183 -0.94 8.61 33.12
N GLU A 184 -0.36 9.74 32.71
CA GLU A 184 -0.57 10.36 31.40
C GLU A 184 -0.07 9.48 30.25
N ARG A 185 1.07 8.80 30.40
CA ARG A 185 1.56 7.83 29.41
C ARG A 185 0.67 6.57 29.32
N LYS A 186 0.12 6.09 30.45
CA LYS A 186 -0.91 5.03 30.46
C LYS A 186 -2.24 5.48 29.86
N ILE A 187 -2.66 6.72 30.10
CA ILE A 187 -3.86 7.34 29.49
C ILE A 187 -3.67 7.51 27.98
N SER A 188 -2.47 7.90 27.52
CA SER A 188 -2.11 7.99 26.10
C SER A 188 -2.10 6.62 25.40
N LYS A 189 -1.61 5.56 26.07
CA LYS A 189 -1.71 4.16 25.57
C LYS A 189 -3.17 3.71 25.34
N ASN A 190 -4.14 4.30 26.04
CA ASN A 190 -5.58 4.00 25.93
C ASN A 190 -6.39 5.12 25.25
N ALA A 191 -5.73 6.13 24.66
CA ALA A 191 -6.43 7.22 23.99
C ALA A 191 -7.24 6.67 22.81
N ASN A 192 -8.51 7.10 22.73
CA ASN A 192 -9.40 6.65 21.67
C ASN A 192 -8.97 7.27 20.34
N LEU A 193 -8.37 6.45 19.46
CA LEU A 193 -7.87 6.88 18.14
C LEU A 193 -8.91 7.62 17.31
N LEU A 194 -10.19 7.23 17.41
CA LEU A 194 -11.27 7.85 16.64
C LEU A 194 -11.58 9.29 17.08
N ARG A 195 -11.16 9.70 18.28
CA ARG A 195 -11.30 11.08 18.77
C ARG A 195 -10.08 11.94 18.45
N ASN A 196 -8.99 11.36 17.94
CA ASN A 196 -7.82 12.10 17.52
C ASN A 196 -8.12 12.82 16.20
N TRP A 197 -8.48 14.10 16.29
CA TRP A 197 -8.88 14.90 15.13
C TRP A 197 -7.79 15.02 14.05
N PRO A 198 -6.51 15.31 14.38
CA PRO A 198 -5.42 15.24 13.40
C PRO A 198 -5.40 13.92 12.62
N LEU A 199 -5.47 12.78 13.30
CA LEU A 199 -5.51 11.46 12.66
C LEU A 199 -6.72 11.31 11.73
N MET A 200 -7.92 11.61 12.24
CA MET A 200 -9.16 11.43 11.47
C MET A 200 -9.20 12.34 10.23
N SER A 201 -8.67 13.57 10.34
CA SER A 201 -8.58 14.49 9.20
C SER A 201 -7.72 13.93 8.07
N VAL A 202 -6.58 13.30 8.40
CA VAL A 202 -5.69 12.65 7.43
C VAL A 202 -6.37 11.43 6.80
N ILE A 203 -7.10 10.64 7.59
CA ILE A 203 -7.85 9.47 7.09
C ILE A 203 -8.93 9.89 6.09
N ILE A 204 -9.69 10.96 6.37
CA ILE A 204 -10.71 11.45 5.46
C ILE A 204 -10.09 11.86 4.12
N VAL A 205 -9.01 12.63 4.15
CA VAL A 205 -8.28 13.03 2.94
C VAL A 205 -7.76 11.80 2.19
N TYR A 206 -7.22 10.81 2.91
CA TYR A 206 -6.73 9.57 2.31
C TYR A 206 -7.83 8.76 1.63
N CYS A 207 -9.04 8.69 2.21
CA CYS A 207 -10.19 8.04 1.60
C CYS A 207 -10.58 8.69 0.27
N VAL A 208 -10.64 10.02 0.21
CA VAL A 208 -10.97 10.77 -1.02
C VAL A 208 -9.95 10.49 -2.13
N PHE A 209 -8.66 10.61 -1.83
CA PHE A 209 -7.62 10.35 -2.83
C PHE A 209 -7.53 8.87 -3.22
N SER A 210 -7.87 7.96 -2.32
CA SER A 210 -7.93 6.53 -2.61
C SER A 210 -9.09 6.16 -3.52
N LEU A 211 -10.23 6.84 -3.39
CA LEU A 211 -11.35 6.74 -4.32
C LEU A 211 -10.91 7.23 -5.72
N GLN A 212 -10.25 8.38 -5.78
CA GLN A 212 -9.73 8.93 -7.03
C GLN A 212 -8.65 8.03 -7.67
N GLU A 213 -7.81 7.38 -6.87
CA GLU A 213 -6.80 6.42 -7.34
C GLU A 213 -7.45 5.20 -7.99
N ILE A 214 -8.46 4.58 -7.34
CA ILE A 214 -9.12 3.40 -7.91
C ILE A 214 -9.96 3.77 -9.14
N ALA A 215 -10.65 4.91 -9.11
CA ALA A 215 -11.41 5.38 -10.26
C ALA A 215 -10.52 5.57 -11.48
N TYR A 216 -9.36 6.24 -11.30
CA TYR A 216 -8.37 6.37 -12.36
C TYR A 216 -7.87 5.02 -12.88
N ALA A 217 -7.51 4.08 -12.00
CA ALA A 217 -6.95 2.78 -12.43
C ALA A 217 -7.92 1.96 -13.30
N GLU A 218 -9.20 1.93 -12.91
CA GLU A 218 -10.25 1.22 -13.65
C GLU A 218 -10.62 1.98 -14.94
N MET A 219 -10.89 3.29 -14.84
CA MET A 219 -11.27 4.11 -15.99
C MET A 219 -10.17 4.17 -17.03
N PHE A 220 -8.89 4.33 -16.64
CA PHE A 220 -7.77 4.39 -17.56
C PHE A 220 -7.67 3.12 -18.41
N SER A 221 -7.80 1.95 -17.78
CA SER A 221 -7.70 0.66 -18.49
C SER A 221 -8.84 0.49 -19.50
N LEU A 222 -10.07 0.84 -19.12
CA LEU A 222 -11.24 0.79 -20.00
C LEU A 222 -11.17 1.83 -21.13
N TRP A 223 -10.84 3.09 -20.79
CA TRP A 223 -10.71 4.19 -21.74
C TRP A 223 -9.60 3.97 -22.76
N ALA A 224 -8.44 3.45 -22.33
CA ALA A 224 -7.32 3.17 -23.23
C ALA A 224 -7.70 2.12 -24.29
N VAL A 225 -8.38 1.05 -23.89
CA VAL A 225 -8.80 -0.04 -24.80
C VAL A 225 -9.99 0.37 -25.69
N SER A 226 -10.83 1.30 -25.23
CA SER A 226 -12.04 1.72 -25.95
C SER A 226 -11.73 2.32 -27.32
N ASP A 227 -12.66 2.14 -28.27
CA ASP A 227 -12.47 2.65 -29.62
C ASP A 227 -12.40 4.18 -29.68
N LYS A 228 -11.58 4.69 -30.62
CA LYS A 228 -11.47 6.13 -30.90
C LYS A 228 -12.81 6.81 -31.21
N LYS A 229 -13.78 6.06 -31.76
CA LYS A 229 -15.15 6.55 -32.00
C LYS A 229 -15.85 7.01 -30.72
N TYR A 230 -15.55 6.40 -29.58
CA TYR A 230 -16.09 6.73 -28.26
C TYR A 230 -15.14 7.63 -27.45
N GLY A 231 -14.10 8.18 -28.07
CA GLY A 231 -13.10 8.99 -27.39
C GLY A 231 -12.03 8.20 -26.62
N GLY A 232 -11.93 6.89 -26.86
CA GLY A 232 -10.84 6.05 -26.33
C GLY A 232 -9.59 6.07 -27.20
N LEU A 233 -8.59 5.25 -26.87
CA LEU A 233 -7.30 5.23 -27.59
C LEU A 233 -7.15 4.07 -28.60
N SER A 234 -8.06 3.08 -28.56
CA SER A 234 -7.95 1.80 -29.28
C SER A 234 -6.63 1.06 -28.99
N PHE A 235 -6.12 1.14 -27.76
CA PHE A 235 -4.91 0.43 -27.34
C PHE A 235 -5.18 -1.06 -27.16
N SER A 236 -4.20 -1.89 -27.54
CA SER A 236 -4.20 -3.30 -27.19
C SER A 236 -3.89 -3.49 -25.70
N SER A 237 -4.20 -4.67 -25.15
CA SER A 237 -3.80 -5.00 -23.77
C SER A 237 -2.29 -4.95 -23.56
N GLN A 238 -1.50 -5.15 -24.63
CA GLN A 238 -0.06 -5.01 -24.60
C GLN A 238 0.34 -3.54 -24.44
N ASP A 239 -0.23 -2.63 -25.23
CA ASP A 239 0.07 -1.19 -25.16
C ASP A 239 -0.25 -0.62 -23.77
N VAL A 240 -1.37 -1.04 -23.17
CA VAL A 240 -1.71 -0.65 -21.79
C VAL A 240 -0.67 -1.17 -20.80
N GLY A 241 -0.23 -2.42 -20.96
CA GLY A 241 0.84 -3.00 -20.16
C GLY A 241 2.17 -2.24 -20.29
N GLU A 242 2.53 -1.80 -21.49
CA GLU A 242 3.72 -0.99 -21.75
C GLU A 242 3.65 0.37 -21.05
N VAL A 243 2.50 1.08 -21.13
CA VAL A 243 2.32 2.36 -20.43
C VAL A 243 2.44 2.18 -18.91
N LEU A 244 1.86 1.12 -18.34
CA LEU A 244 1.98 0.82 -16.91
C LEU A 244 3.41 0.50 -16.51
N ALA A 245 4.16 -0.24 -17.34
CA ALA A 245 5.56 -0.56 -17.08
C ALA A 245 6.46 0.69 -17.12
N ILE A 246 6.30 1.54 -18.14
CA ILE A 246 7.02 2.83 -18.25
C ILE A 246 6.69 3.72 -17.05
N SER A 247 5.43 3.76 -16.65
CA SER A 247 4.98 4.53 -15.48
C SER A 247 5.55 3.98 -14.17
N GLY A 248 5.64 2.66 -14.03
CA GLY A 248 6.26 2.01 -12.88
C GLY A 248 7.75 2.30 -12.77
N PHE A 249 8.46 2.36 -13.90
CA PHE A 249 9.87 2.75 -13.93
C PHE A 249 10.06 4.22 -13.54
N GLY A 250 9.26 5.13 -14.11
CA GLY A 250 9.29 6.55 -13.75
C GLY A 250 8.97 6.78 -12.27
N LEU A 251 7.97 6.07 -11.74
CA LEU A 251 7.64 6.09 -10.31
C LEU A 251 8.82 5.60 -9.46
N LEU A 252 9.48 4.51 -9.83
CA LEU A 252 10.62 3.96 -9.10
C LEU A 252 11.75 4.98 -9.01
N LEU A 253 12.11 5.62 -10.12
CA LEU A 253 13.15 6.66 -10.14
C LEU A 253 12.77 7.86 -9.27
N PHE A 254 11.54 8.34 -9.39
CA PHE A 254 11.08 9.46 -8.58
C PHE A 254 11.11 9.12 -7.08
N GLN A 255 10.60 7.96 -6.70
CA GLN A 255 10.43 7.61 -5.29
C GLN A 255 11.77 7.37 -4.59
N LEU A 256 12.78 6.85 -5.30
CA LEU A 256 14.12 6.63 -4.74
C LEU A 256 14.99 7.89 -4.76
N LEU A 257 14.94 8.68 -5.84
CA LEU A 257 15.90 9.77 -6.06
C LEU A 257 15.35 11.15 -5.71
N LEU A 258 14.08 11.42 -6.00
CA LEU A 258 13.49 12.75 -5.93
C LEU A 258 12.61 12.95 -4.70
N TYR A 259 11.84 11.94 -4.30
CA TYR A 259 10.91 12.09 -3.18
C TYR A 259 11.60 12.43 -1.85
N PRO A 260 12.67 11.73 -1.40
CA PRO A 260 13.30 12.04 -0.12
C PRO A 260 13.86 13.48 -0.01
N PRO A 261 14.61 14.03 -0.99
CA PRO A 261 15.09 15.41 -0.89
C PRO A 261 13.97 16.43 -0.97
N ILE A 262 12.93 16.19 -1.78
CA ILE A 262 11.76 17.09 -1.88
C ILE A 262 11.00 17.13 -0.56
N GLU A 263 10.77 15.97 0.06
CA GLU A 263 10.09 15.87 1.35
C GLU A 263 10.89 16.55 2.47
N LYS A 264 12.21 16.36 2.50
CA LYS A 264 13.09 17.05 3.46
C LYS A 264 13.08 18.58 3.30
N LEU A 265 12.95 19.07 2.06
CA LEU A 265 12.96 20.50 1.76
C LEU A 265 11.62 21.19 2.06
N LEU A 266 10.50 20.59 1.62
CA LEU A 266 9.18 21.22 1.64
C LEU A 266 8.31 20.77 2.82
N GLY A 267 8.68 19.66 3.46
CA GLY A 267 7.90 18.99 4.50
C GLY A 267 6.72 18.17 3.94
N PRO A 268 6.22 17.18 4.70
CA PRO A 268 5.24 16.22 4.21
C PRO A 268 3.88 16.84 3.90
N ILE A 269 3.49 17.90 4.62
CA ILE A 269 2.21 18.61 4.41
C ILE A 269 2.21 19.34 3.06
N THR A 270 3.27 20.12 2.78
CA THR A 270 3.37 20.92 1.55
C THR A 270 3.47 20.03 0.33
N VAL A 271 4.29 18.97 0.39
CA VAL A 271 4.42 17.98 -0.68
C VAL A 271 3.07 17.32 -0.99
N THR A 272 2.30 16.95 0.04
CA THR A 272 0.96 16.36 -0.11
C THR A 272 -0.01 17.35 -0.76
N ARG A 273 -0.01 18.63 -0.34
CA ARG A 273 -0.88 19.68 -0.90
C ARG A 273 -0.57 19.99 -2.37
N ILE A 274 0.71 20.15 -2.71
CA ILE A 274 1.13 20.38 -4.10
C ILE A 274 0.72 19.19 -4.96
N SER A 275 0.97 17.96 -4.48
CA SER A 275 0.62 16.75 -5.22
C SER A 275 -0.89 16.63 -5.46
N ALA A 276 -1.69 16.95 -4.45
CA ALA A 276 -3.15 17.05 -4.58
C ALA A 276 -3.57 18.07 -5.64
N ALA A 277 -3.04 19.30 -5.55
CA ALA A 277 -3.40 20.41 -6.44
C ALA A 277 -3.04 20.11 -7.90
N VAL A 278 -1.84 19.57 -8.15
CA VAL A 278 -1.36 19.23 -9.51
C VAL A 278 -2.13 18.04 -10.10
N SER A 279 -2.63 17.12 -9.26
CA SER A 279 -3.37 15.95 -9.73
C SER A 279 -4.68 16.28 -10.44
N ILE A 280 -5.31 17.42 -10.12
CA ILE A 280 -6.59 17.87 -10.67
C ILE A 280 -6.47 18.29 -12.14
N PRO A 281 -5.64 19.29 -12.51
CA PRO A 281 -5.48 19.68 -13.91
C PRO A 281 -4.89 18.55 -14.75
N LEU A 282 -4.07 17.69 -14.15
CA LEU A 282 -3.56 16.51 -14.84
C LEU A 282 -4.67 15.53 -15.21
N LEU A 283 -5.63 15.25 -14.34
CA LEU A 283 -6.77 14.39 -14.72
C LEU A 283 -7.69 15.08 -15.73
N ALA A 284 -7.91 16.38 -15.59
CA ALA A 284 -8.70 17.16 -16.54
C ALA A 284 -8.08 17.18 -17.95
N SER A 285 -6.79 16.91 -18.10
CA SER A 285 -6.12 16.89 -19.40
C SER A 285 -6.34 15.58 -20.20
N TYR A 286 -6.73 14.47 -19.56
CA TYR A 286 -6.83 13.15 -20.21
C TYR A 286 -7.78 13.11 -21.43
N PRO A 287 -8.98 13.73 -21.39
CA PRO A 287 -9.85 13.79 -22.57
C PRO A 287 -9.19 14.50 -23.76
N TYR A 288 -8.36 15.51 -23.52
CA TYR A 288 -7.63 16.21 -24.59
C TYR A 288 -6.48 15.37 -25.14
N ILE A 289 -5.87 14.51 -24.32
CA ILE A 289 -4.86 13.55 -24.78
C ILE A 289 -5.48 12.59 -25.81
N ALA A 290 -6.76 12.22 -25.67
CA ALA A 290 -7.48 11.38 -26.63
C ALA A 290 -7.53 11.97 -28.06
N MET A 291 -7.43 13.29 -28.18
CA MET A 291 -7.48 13.98 -29.48
C MET A 291 -6.13 13.89 -30.24
N LEU A 292 -5.07 13.43 -29.59
CA LEU A 292 -3.75 13.27 -30.19
C LEU A 292 -3.67 11.94 -30.97
N SER A 293 -2.70 11.85 -31.88
CA SER A 293 -2.46 10.63 -32.65
C SER A 293 -0.96 10.38 -32.87
N GLY A 294 -0.63 9.14 -33.24
CA GLY A 294 0.74 8.73 -33.53
C GLY A 294 1.68 8.83 -32.33
N ILE A 295 2.94 9.17 -32.61
CA ILE A 295 4.02 9.22 -31.60
C ILE A 295 3.72 10.23 -30.50
N THR A 296 3.10 11.37 -30.83
CA THR A 296 2.75 12.41 -29.87
C THR A 296 1.78 11.90 -28.81
N LEU A 297 0.79 11.09 -29.20
CA LEU A 297 -0.13 10.45 -28.26
C LEU A 297 0.63 9.55 -27.27
N HIS A 298 1.48 8.66 -27.78
CA HIS A 298 2.27 7.74 -26.95
C HIS A 298 3.21 8.49 -26.00
N LEU A 299 3.85 9.57 -26.45
CA LEU A 299 4.73 10.36 -25.60
C LEU A 299 3.94 11.08 -24.50
N VAL A 300 2.87 11.76 -24.85
CA VAL A 300 2.06 12.54 -23.89
C VAL A 300 1.38 11.63 -22.88
N ILE A 301 0.82 10.49 -23.31
CA ILE A 301 0.13 9.58 -22.38
C ILE A 301 1.11 8.92 -21.40
N ASN A 302 2.31 8.55 -21.84
CA ASN A 302 3.34 8.01 -20.97
C ASN A 302 3.81 9.06 -19.94
N CYS A 303 4.08 10.30 -20.39
CA CYS A 303 4.42 11.41 -19.49
C CYS A 303 3.31 11.68 -18.47
N ALA A 304 2.05 11.75 -18.92
CA ALA A 304 0.90 11.98 -18.05
C ALA A 304 0.69 10.83 -17.05
N SER A 305 0.92 9.59 -17.47
CA SER A 305 0.79 8.40 -16.63
C SER A 305 1.92 8.30 -15.59
N ILE A 306 3.18 8.60 -15.96
CA ILE A 306 4.31 8.70 -15.03
C ILE A 306 4.00 9.76 -13.96
N LEU A 307 3.61 10.97 -14.40
CA LEU A 307 3.32 12.08 -13.49
C LEU A 307 2.15 11.73 -12.57
N ARG A 308 1.08 11.13 -13.11
CA ARG A 308 -0.09 10.73 -12.32
C ARG A 308 0.26 9.70 -11.24
N ASN A 309 1.00 8.65 -11.60
CA ASN A 309 1.42 7.62 -10.66
C ASN A 309 2.34 8.18 -9.56
N THR A 310 3.28 9.04 -9.96
CA THR A 310 4.20 9.72 -9.05
C THR A 310 3.46 10.58 -8.04
N LEU A 311 2.54 11.44 -8.49
CA LEU A 311 1.74 12.30 -7.62
C LEU A 311 0.85 11.48 -6.68
N SER A 312 0.23 10.41 -7.18
CA SER A 312 -0.61 9.52 -6.39
C SER A 312 0.19 8.84 -5.27
N VAL A 313 1.36 8.27 -5.58
CA VAL A 313 2.19 7.60 -4.57
C VAL A 313 2.80 8.60 -3.58
N THR A 314 3.18 9.79 -4.04
CA THR A 314 3.64 10.89 -3.19
C THR A 314 2.56 11.29 -2.18
N LEU A 315 1.31 11.46 -2.63
CA LEU A 315 0.13 11.71 -1.78
C LEU A 315 -0.04 10.61 -0.74
N VAL A 316 -0.08 9.35 -1.17
CA VAL A 316 -0.26 8.22 -0.25
C VAL A 316 0.89 8.16 0.78
N THR A 317 2.13 8.37 0.35
CA THR A 317 3.30 8.31 1.25
C THR A 317 3.27 9.46 2.27
N GLY A 318 2.97 10.69 1.82
CA GLY A 318 2.84 11.85 2.69
C GLY A 318 1.71 11.70 3.73
N LEU A 319 0.54 11.19 3.32
CA LEU A 319 -0.57 10.93 4.24
C LEU A 319 -0.22 9.87 5.29
N PHE A 320 0.55 8.84 4.94
CA PHE A 320 1.03 7.85 5.91
C PHE A 320 2.04 8.43 6.90
N ILE A 321 2.93 9.33 6.47
CA ILE A 321 3.83 10.05 7.37
C ILE A 321 3.02 10.86 8.39
N LEU A 322 2.05 11.65 7.90
CA LEU A 322 1.19 12.48 8.76
C LEU A 322 0.37 11.63 9.73
N GLN A 323 -0.15 10.49 9.27
CA GLN A 323 -0.87 9.54 10.10
C GLN A 323 0.01 8.98 11.23
N ASN A 324 1.21 8.50 10.89
CA ASN A 324 2.13 7.92 11.88
C ASN A 324 2.67 8.96 12.87
N ASN A 325 2.77 10.23 12.45
CA ASN A 325 3.18 11.33 13.31
C ASN A 325 2.04 11.80 14.24
N ALA A 326 0.78 11.55 13.88
CA ALA A 326 -0.39 11.92 14.70
C ALA A 326 -0.64 10.97 15.88
N VAL A 327 0.06 9.83 15.96
CA VAL A 327 -0.16 8.80 16.98
C VAL A 327 1.15 8.29 17.60
N PRO A 328 1.14 7.84 18.86
CA PRO A 328 2.29 7.20 19.47
C PRO A 328 2.63 5.87 18.79
N GLN A 329 3.90 5.45 18.87
CA GLN A 329 4.39 4.22 18.26
C GLN A 329 3.58 2.96 18.66
N SER A 330 3.07 2.92 19.88
CA SER A 330 2.27 1.80 20.40
C SER A 330 0.89 1.65 19.74
N GLN A 331 0.44 2.64 18.97
CA GLN A 331 -0.87 2.65 18.30
C GLN A 331 -0.76 2.86 16.78
N ARG A 332 0.45 2.88 16.21
CA ARG A 332 0.67 3.16 14.78
C ARG A 332 0.03 2.10 13.88
N ALA A 333 0.11 0.82 14.24
CA ALA A 333 -0.46 -0.23 13.41
C ALA A 333 -2.00 -0.21 13.48
N ALA A 334 -2.59 0.04 14.65
CA ALA A 334 -4.02 0.23 14.83
C ALA A 334 -4.53 1.44 14.05
N ALA A 335 -3.86 2.59 14.14
CA ALA A 335 -4.20 3.78 13.35
C ALA A 335 -4.17 3.48 11.85
N ASN A 336 -3.08 2.89 11.35
CA ASN A 336 -2.97 2.46 9.96
C ASN A 336 -4.06 1.43 9.59
N GLY A 337 -4.45 0.56 10.51
CA GLY A 337 -5.57 -0.36 10.36
C GLY A 337 -6.91 0.35 10.15
N ILE A 338 -7.23 1.38 10.94
CA ILE A 338 -8.44 2.21 10.78
C ILE A 338 -8.43 2.88 9.40
N SER A 339 -7.30 3.50 9.04
CA SER A 339 -7.10 4.16 7.75
C SER A 339 -7.31 3.19 6.58
N MET A 340 -6.71 2.01 6.65
CA MET A 340 -6.84 0.96 5.65
C MET A 340 -8.26 0.39 5.56
N THR A 341 -8.97 0.27 6.68
CA THR A 341 -10.38 -0.10 6.70
C THR A 341 -11.20 0.96 5.96
N ALA A 342 -11.12 2.23 6.36
CA ALA A 342 -11.89 3.32 5.76
C ALA A 342 -11.58 3.48 4.26
N MET A 343 -10.30 3.50 3.90
CA MET A 343 -9.82 3.54 2.52
C MET A 343 -10.35 2.37 1.68
N SER A 344 -10.38 1.15 2.24
CA SER A 344 -10.85 -0.04 1.52
C SER A 344 -12.37 0.00 1.27
N VAL A 345 -13.15 0.61 2.17
CA VAL A 345 -14.58 0.88 1.93
C VAL A 345 -14.74 1.81 0.74
N PHE A 346 -14.05 2.95 0.72
CA PHE A 346 -14.12 3.91 -0.38
C PHE A 346 -13.68 3.26 -1.71
N LYS A 347 -12.59 2.48 -1.69
CA LYS A 347 -12.13 1.77 -2.88
C LYS A 347 -13.10 0.68 -3.36
N ALA A 348 -13.90 0.09 -2.49
CA ALA A 348 -14.91 -0.89 -2.90
C ALA A 348 -16.06 -0.27 -3.69
N PHE A 349 -16.43 0.99 -3.37
CA PHE A 349 -17.49 1.71 -4.05
C PHE A 349 -17.04 2.49 -5.30
N GLY A 350 -15.74 2.78 -5.43
CA GLY A 350 -15.18 3.52 -6.57
C GLY A 350 -15.56 2.95 -7.94
N PRO A 351 -15.34 1.65 -8.22
CA PRO A 351 -15.73 1.05 -9.50
C PRO A 351 -17.23 1.08 -9.77
N VAL A 352 -18.07 0.96 -8.73
CA VAL A 352 -19.54 1.04 -8.86
C VAL A 352 -19.94 2.44 -9.30
N GLY A 353 -19.43 3.49 -8.64
CA GLY A 353 -19.74 4.87 -9.01
C GLY A 353 -19.17 5.27 -10.37
N GLY A 354 -17.96 4.82 -10.69
CA GLY A 354 -17.29 5.12 -11.96
C GLY A 354 -17.82 4.35 -13.16
N GLY A 355 -18.51 3.22 -12.95
CA GLY A 355 -19.16 2.46 -14.03
C GLY A 355 -20.61 2.91 -14.33
N THR A 356 -21.24 3.63 -13.40
CA THR A 356 -22.62 4.16 -13.58
C THR A 356 -22.68 5.57 -14.15
N LEU A 357 -21.59 6.32 -14.07
CA LEU A 357 -21.42 7.66 -14.62
C LEU A 357 -20.67 7.57 -15.95
#